data_AF-A0A4R0KTL5-F1
#
_entry.id   AF-A0A4R0KTL5-F1
#
_cell.length_a   1.000
_cell.length_b   1.000
_cell.length_c   1.000
_cell.angle_alpha   90.00
_cell.angle_beta   90.00
_cell.angle_gamma   90.00
#
_symmetry.space_group_name_H-M   'P 1'
#
loop_
_entity.id
_entity.type
_entity.pdbx_description
1 polymer ?
#
loop_
_entity_poly.entity_id
_entity_poly.type
_entity_poly.pdbx_seq_one_letter_code
_entity_poly.pdbx_strand_id
1 'polypeptide(L)'
;MRYQPTDGPLVTEPADLVVDATGRSSRLSDWLGAAGWPQPTMRRMPIKLNYASALLKQDPTISAIGISIAQNQPGSGQPPRQGGVLAVEGDRWLVLVAGYADDRPTRDLADFRKRCREDFPIPASTCSSTG
;
A
#
# COMPACT_ATOMS: atom_id res chain seq x y z
N MET A 1 -23.14 22.15 -1.65
CA MET A 1 -22.71 20.81 -2.12
C MET A 1 -23.92 20.08 -2.71
N ARG A 2 -23.74 19.31 -3.79
CA ARG A 2 -24.78 18.46 -4.38
C ARG A 2 -24.31 17.01 -4.37
N TYR A 3 -25.09 16.10 -3.77
CA TYR A 3 -24.73 14.68 -3.65
C TYR A 3 -25.97 13.79 -3.76
N GLN A 4 -25.78 12.54 -4.18
CA GLN A 4 -26.84 11.55 -4.27
C GLN A 4 -26.57 10.43 -3.23
N PRO A 5 -27.41 10.30 -2.19
CA PRO A 5 -27.37 9.17 -1.27
C PRO A 5 -27.61 7.85 -2.02
N THR A 6 -27.10 6.74 -1.50
CA THR A 6 -27.28 5.40 -2.10
C THR A 6 -28.75 5.05 -2.35
N ASP A 7 -29.63 5.43 -1.42
CA ASP A 7 -31.06 5.15 -1.49
C ASP A 7 -31.89 6.44 -1.37
N GLY A 8 -31.54 7.48 -2.14
CA GLY A 8 -32.23 8.76 -2.04
C GLY A 8 -32.20 9.63 -3.29
N PRO A 9 -33.07 10.65 -3.33
CA PRO A 9 -33.01 11.66 -4.38
C PRO A 9 -31.74 12.50 -4.22
N LEU A 10 -31.40 13.20 -5.29
CA LEU A 10 -30.29 14.14 -5.30
C LEU A 10 -30.54 15.29 -4.32
N VAL A 11 -29.61 15.52 -3.41
CA VAL A 11 -29.70 16.52 -2.35
C VAL A 11 -28.75 17.69 -2.64
N THR A 12 -29.19 18.91 -2.33
CA THR A 12 -28.35 20.11 -2.32
C THR A 12 -28.33 20.71 -0.93
N GLU A 13 -27.15 20.84 -0.34
CA GLU A 13 -26.95 21.41 0.99
C GLU A 13 -26.02 22.62 0.95
N PRO A 14 -26.30 23.71 1.70
CA PRO A 14 -25.35 24.79 1.89
C PRO A 14 -24.14 24.29 2.72
N ALA A 15 -22.94 24.74 2.36
CA ALA A 15 -21.73 24.41 3.10
C ALA A 15 -20.71 25.54 2.95
N ASP A 16 -20.13 25.98 4.07
CA ASP A 16 -19.09 27.01 4.09
C ASP A 16 -17.71 26.43 3.72
N LEU A 17 -17.51 25.11 3.89
CA LEU A 17 -16.28 24.38 3.59
C LEU A 17 -16.60 22.99 3.04
N VAL A 18 -15.87 22.59 2.00
CA VAL A 18 -15.92 21.23 1.43
C VAL A 18 -14.51 20.65 1.39
N VAL A 19 -14.34 19.42 1.88
CA VAL A 19 -13.09 18.67 1.81
C VAL A 19 -13.26 17.50 0.85
N ASP A 20 -12.42 17.42 -0.17
CA ASP A 20 -12.34 16.24 -1.02
C ASP A 20 -11.41 15.18 -0.41
N ALA A 21 -12.00 14.10 0.09
CA ALA A 21 -11.31 12.95 0.67
C ALA A 21 -11.34 11.71 -0.24
N THR A 22 -11.59 11.87 -1.55
CA THR A 22 -11.66 10.74 -2.50
C THR A 22 -10.30 10.16 -2.92
N GLY A 23 -9.20 10.73 -2.42
CA GLY A 23 -7.84 10.20 -2.57
C GLY A 23 -7.29 10.33 -4.00
N ARG A 24 -6.51 9.34 -4.45
CA ARG A 24 -5.79 9.37 -5.75
C ARG A 24 -6.71 9.52 -6.96
N SER A 25 -7.96 9.09 -6.83
CA SER A 25 -8.98 9.15 -7.89
C SER A 25 -9.82 10.43 -7.84
N SER A 26 -9.40 11.42 -7.03
CA SER A 26 -10.02 12.73 -6.96
C SER A 26 -10.12 13.38 -8.33
N ARG A 27 -11.30 13.95 -8.59
CA ARG A 27 -11.60 14.78 -9.77
C ARG A 27 -11.72 16.26 -9.43
N LEU A 28 -11.34 16.67 -8.22
CA LEU A 28 -11.53 18.04 -7.74
C LEU A 28 -10.86 19.07 -8.65
N SER A 29 -9.63 18.80 -9.09
CA SER A 29 -8.91 19.70 -10.00
C SER A 29 -9.70 19.91 -11.30
N ASP A 30 -10.24 18.85 -11.88
CA ASP A 30 -11.03 18.90 -13.12
C ASP A 30 -12.34 19.67 -12.91
N TRP A 31 -13.02 19.44 -11.79
CA TRP A 31 -14.26 20.15 -11.45
C TRP A 31 -14.03 21.64 -11.20
N LEU A 32 -12.95 22.02 -10.50
CA LEU A 32 -12.58 23.43 -10.30
C LEU A 32 -12.36 24.11 -11.64
N GLY A 33 -11.57 23.51 -12.52
CA GLY A 33 -11.32 24.04 -13.87
C GLY A 33 -12.60 24.16 -14.70
N ALA A 34 -13.46 23.14 -14.70
CA ALA A 34 -14.74 23.16 -15.42
C ALA A 34 -15.71 24.23 -14.89
N ALA A 35 -15.62 24.57 -13.61
CA ALA A 35 -16.38 25.63 -12.97
C ALA A 35 -15.71 27.03 -13.08
N GLY A 36 -14.63 27.16 -13.84
CA GLY A 36 -13.93 28.43 -14.08
C GLY A 36 -12.96 28.85 -12.97
N TRP A 37 -12.69 27.99 -11.99
CA TRP A 37 -11.75 28.26 -10.92
C TRP A 37 -10.32 27.83 -11.31
N PRO A 38 -9.28 28.48 -10.74
CA PRO A 38 -7.92 28.03 -10.92
C PRO A 38 -7.73 26.60 -10.43
N GLN A 39 -7.10 25.76 -11.27
CA GLN A 39 -6.72 24.43 -10.86
C GLN A 39 -5.50 24.49 -9.93
N PRO A 40 -5.45 23.71 -8.84
CA PRO A 40 -4.29 23.67 -7.96
C PRO A 40 -3.07 23.08 -8.69
N THR A 41 -1.89 23.65 -8.45
CA THR A 41 -0.63 23.15 -9.04
C THR A 41 -0.36 21.71 -8.63
N MET A 42 -0.33 20.79 -9.59
CA MET A 42 -0.08 19.38 -9.34
C MET A 42 1.40 19.03 -9.51
N ARG A 43 1.98 18.37 -8.50
CA ARG A 43 3.28 17.68 -8.62
C ARG A 43 3.05 16.19 -8.64
N ARG A 44 3.48 15.51 -9.71
CA ARG A 44 3.34 14.06 -9.85
C ARG A 44 4.70 13.39 -9.73
N MET A 45 4.85 12.51 -8.75
CA MET A 45 6.02 11.65 -8.59
C MET A 45 5.63 10.22 -8.98
N PRO A 46 5.97 9.74 -10.18
CA PRO A 46 5.67 8.38 -10.59
C PRO A 46 6.57 7.38 -9.84
N ILE A 47 5.99 6.66 -8.88
CA ILE A 47 6.72 5.73 -8.01
C ILE A 47 6.91 4.34 -8.66
N LYS A 48 6.23 4.02 -9.79
CA LYS A 48 6.29 2.71 -10.49
C LYS A 48 6.32 1.49 -9.55
N LEU A 49 5.61 1.57 -8.41
CA LEU A 49 5.53 0.51 -7.42
C LEU A 49 4.57 -0.57 -7.90
N ASN A 50 5.00 -1.83 -7.82
CA ASN A 50 4.19 -3.00 -8.12
C ASN A 50 4.25 -3.94 -6.92
N TYR A 51 3.15 -4.61 -6.62
CA TYR A 51 3.06 -5.55 -5.51
C TYR A 51 2.27 -6.78 -5.90
N ALA A 52 2.61 -7.90 -5.25
CA ALA A 52 1.78 -9.09 -5.17
C ALA A 52 1.50 -9.37 -3.70
N SER A 53 0.30 -9.86 -3.39
CA SER A 53 -0.08 -10.20 -2.02
C SER A 53 -0.83 -11.53 -1.97
N ALA A 54 -0.76 -12.17 -0.81
CA ALA A 54 -1.47 -13.41 -0.52
C ALA A 54 -1.99 -13.39 0.92
N LEU A 55 -3.17 -14.00 1.12
CA LEU A 55 -3.68 -14.30 2.45
C LEU A 55 -3.23 -15.70 2.84
N LEU A 56 -2.48 -15.81 3.92
CA LEU A 56 -2.02 -17.08 4.49
C LEU A 56 -2.66 -17.28 5.85
N LYS A 57 -2.86 -18.54 6.26
CA LYS A 57 -3.26 -18.86 7.63
C LYS A 57 -2.11 -18.53 8.57
N GLN A 58 -2.39 -17.95 9.74
CA GLN A 58 -1.37 -17.75 10.77
C GLN A 58 -0.86 -19.09 11.28
N ASP A 59 0.45 -19.13 11.50
CA ASP A 59 1.07 -20.21 12.27
C ASP A 59 0.97 -19.85 13.76
N PRO A 60 0.31 -20.68 14.60
CA PRO A 60 0.16 -20.42 16.03
C PRO A 60 1.48 -20.26 16.78
N THR A 61 2.59 -20.79 16.25
CA THR A 61 3.91 -20.71 16.88
C THR A 61 4.54 -19.31 16.80
N ILE A 62 4.07 -18.49 15.86
CA ILE A 62 4.60 -17.15 15.56
C ILE A 62 3.49 -16.10 15.41
N SER A 63 2.26 -16.43 15.85
CA SER A 63 1.05 -15.58 15.75
C SER A 63 1.11 -14.31 16.62
N ALA A 64 2.06 -14.21 17.55
CA ALA A 64 2.33 -12.98 18.29
C ALA A 64 2.87 -11.85 17.39
N ILE A 65 3.35 -12.16 16.18
CA ILE A 65 3.80 -11.17 15.21
C ILE A 65 2.57 -10.48 14.59
N GLY A 66 2.26 -9.28 15.10
CA GLY A 66 1.25 -8.41 14.50
C GLY A 66 1.68 -7.82 13.16
N ILE A 67 2.96 -7.45 13.03
CA ILE A 67 3.54 -6.90 11.81
C ILE A 67 5.03 -7.21 11.72
N SER A 68 5.52 -7.52 10.53
CA SER A 68 6.96 -7.54 10.22
C SER A 68 7.18 -7.01 8.81
N ILE A 69 8.18 -6.12 8.66
CA ILE A 69 8.50 -5.45 7.39
C ILE A 69 9.99 -5.62 7.13
N ALA A 70 10.33 -6.03 5.91
CA ALA A 70 11.68 -6.08 5.40
C ALA A 70 11.79 -5.23 4.14
N GLN A 71 12.89 -4.49 4.01
CA GLN A 71 13.12 -3.60 2.88
C GLN A 71 14.61 -3.48 2.55
N ASN A 72 14.92 -3.52 1.26
CA ASN A 72 16.25 -3.17 0.76
C ASN A 72 16.25 -1.69 0.40
N GLN A 73 17.15 -0.93 1.02
CA GLN A 73 17.27 0.50 0.75
C GLN A 73 18.08 0.77 -0.52
N PRO A 74 17.81 1.86 -1.25
CA PRO A 74 18.70 2.34 -2.31
C PRO A 74 20.14 2.48 -1.79
N GLY A 75 21.11 2.01 -2.56
CA GLY A 75 22.53 2.04 -2.17
C GLY A 75 23.04 0.79 -1.42
N SER A 76 22.17 -0.18 -1.11
CA SER A 76 22.54 -1.47 -0.49
C SER A 76 23.23 -2.46 -1.45
N GLY A 77 23.44 -2.09 -2.71
CA GLY A 77 23.93 -3.00 -3.76
C GLY A 77 22.88 -4.01 -4.25
N GLN A 78 21.66 -3.98 -3.73
CA GLN A 78 20.53 -4.79 -4.18
C GLN A 78 19.39 -3.91 -4.74
N PRO A 79 18.54 -4.45 -5.63
CA PRO A 79 17.34 -3.76 -6.07
C PRO A 79 16.45 -3.35 -4.88
N PRO A 80 15.86 -2.14 -4.89
CA PRO A 80 14.94 -1.73 -3.85
C PRO A 80 13.69 -2.62 -3.90
N ARG A 81 13.45 -3.33 -2.81
CA ARG A 81 12.31 -4.25 -2.65
C ARG A 81 11.74 -4.08 -1.26
N GLN A 82 10.44 -4.29 -1.13
CA GLN A 82 9.76 -4.22 0.15
C GLN A 82 8.86 -5.44 0.30
N GLY A 83 8.78 -5.97 1.51
CA GLY A 83 7.86 -7.05 1.80
C GLY A 83 7.56 -7.12 3.27
N GLY A 84 6.54 -7.88 3.62
CA GLY A 84 6.13 -8.00 4.99
C GLY A 84 4.91 -8.86 5.18
N VAL A 85 4.61 -9.06 6.46
CA VAL A 85 3.41 -9.76 6.92
C VAL A 85 2.66 -8.84 7.89
N LEU A 86 1.34 -8.83 7.78
CA LEU A 86 0.43 -8.12 8.67
C LEU A 86 -0.64 -9.09 9.15
N ALA A 87 -0.82 -9.20 10.46
CA ALA A 87 -1.98 -9.87 11.05
C ALA A 87 -3.27 -9.14 10.67
N VAL A 88 -4.19 -9.88 10.07
CA VAL A 88 -5.54 -9.42 9.70
C VAL A 88 -6.57 -10.36 10.33
N GLU A 89 -7.83 -9.95 10.30
CA GLU A 89 -8.92 -10.66 10.95
C GLU A 89 -9.08 -12.11 10.44
N GLY A 90 -9.52 -12.99 11.33
CA GLY A 90 -9.80 -14.40 11.03
C GLY A 90 -8.54 -15.27 10.97
N ASP A 91 -7.59 -15.05 11.88
CA ASP A 91 -6.35 -15.84 12.03
C ASP A 91 -5.54 -15.96 10.72
N ARG A 92 -5.42 -14.83 10.02
CA ARG A 92 -4.70 -14.74 8.74
C ARG A 92 -3.58 -13.71 8.79
N TRP A 93 -2.63 -13.92 7.89
CA TRP A 93 -1.63 -12.94 7.51
C TRP A 93 -1.87 -12.47 6.09
N LEU A 94 -1.86 -11.16 5.91
CA LEU A 94 -1.64 -10.55 4.61
C LEU A 94 -0.13 -10.47 4.40
N VAL A 95 0.37 -11.27 3.45
CA VAL A 95 1.76 -11.23 3.00
C VAL A 95 1.83 -10.38 1.75
N LEU A 96 2.79 -9.48 1.67
CA LEU A 96 3.02 -8.61 0.53
C LEU A 96 4.49 -8.66 0.14
N VAL A 97 4.74 -8.71 -1.17
CA VAL A 97 6.05 -8.43 -1.77
C VAL A 97 5.88 -7.34 -2.81
N ALA A 98 6.83 -6.43 -2.90
CA ALA A 98 6.79 -5.29 -3.76
C ALA A 98 8.17 -4.98 -4.34
N GLY A 99 8.13 -4.45 -5.56
CA GLY A 99 9.30 -3.99 -6.29
C GLY A 99 8.92 -2.85 -7.22
N TYR A 100 9.94 -2.25 -7.82
CA TYR A 100 9.80 -1.01 -8.58
C TYR A 100 10.09 -1.23 -10.06
N ALA A 101 9.45 -0.43 -10.91
CA ALA A 101 9.63 -0.46 -12.36
C ALA A 101 9.49 -1.89 -12.93
N ASP A 102 10.52 -2.41 -13.59
CA ASP A 102 10.50 -3.72 -14.24
C ASP A 102 10.77 -4.88 -13.27
N ASP A 103 11.27 -4.61 -12.06
CA ASP A 103 11.41 -5.59 -10.97
C ASP A 103 10.07 -5.81 -10.25
N ARG A 104 9.00 -5.97 -11.03
CA ARG A 104 7.66 -6.21 -10.50
C ARG A 104 7.47 -7.69 -10.14
N PRO A 105 6.85 -7.99 -9.00
CA PRO A 105 6.34 -9.34 -8.73
C PRO A 105 5.32 -9.76 -9.80
N THR A 106 5.29 -11.05 -10.13
CA THR A 106 4.32 -11.61 -11.08
C THR A 106 3.10 -12.19 -10.35
N ARG A 107 2.13 -12.71 -11.12
CA ARG A 107 0.98 -13.45 -10.58
C ARG A 107 1.29 -14.93 -10.33
N ASP A 108 2.51 -15.38 -10.61
CA ASP A 108 2.92 -16.76 -10.39
C ASP A 108 3.23 -16.99 -8.90
N LEU A 109 2.64 -18.05 -8.34
CA LEU A 109 2.87 -18.44 -6.96
C LEU A 109 4.31 -18.87 -6.70
N ALA A 110 4.99 -19.46 -7.70
CA ALA A 110 6.39 -19.85 -7.55
C ALA A 110 7.30 -18.63 -7.41
N ASP A 111 7.10 -17.61 -8.25
CA ASP A 111 7.77 -16.31 -8.14
C ASP A 111 7.48 -15.65 -6.78
N PHE A 112 6.20 -15.60 -6.36
CA PHE A 112 5.83 -15.05 -5.05
C PHE A 112 6.58 -15.74 -3.90
N ARG A 113 6.59 -17.07 -3.87
CA ARG A 113 7.29 -17.86 -2.83
C ARG A 113 8.80 -17.65 -2.88
N LYS A 114 9.39 -17.57 -4.08
CA LYS A 114 10.82 -17.29 -4.27
C LYS A 114 11.18 -15.94 -3.66
N ARG A 115 10.43 -14.89 -4.02
CA ARG A 115 10.64 -13.53 -3.51
C ARG A 115 10.51 -13.46 -1.99
N CYS A 116 9.51 -14.11 -1.39
CA CYS A 116 9.39 -14.17 0.07
C CYS A 116 10.62 -14.77 0.77
N ARG A 117 11.32 -15.72 0.13
CA ARG A 117 12.48 -16.42 0.71
C ARG A 117 13.81 -15.73 0.44
N GLU A 118 13.94 -15.13 -0.74
CA GLU A 118 15.24 -14.71 -1.28
C GLU A 118 15.44 -13.20 -1.37
N ASP A 119 14.36 -12.41 -1.48
CA ASP A 119 14.49 -10.98 -1.75
C ASP A 119 14.82 -10.14 -0.50
N PHE A 120 14.63 -10.71 0.69
CA PHE A 120 14.77 -10.01 1.95
C PHE A 120 15.85 -10.66 2.82
N PRO A 121 16.68 -9.86 3.50
CA PRO A 121 17.68 -10.40 4.41
C PRO A 121 16.99 -11.23 5.49
N ILE A 122 17.56 -12.40 5.78
CA ILE A 122 17.18 -13.19 6.95
C ILE A 122 17.40 -12.28 8.17
N PRO A 123 16.43 -12.14 9.09
CA PRO A 123 16.64 -11.35 10.28
C PRO A 123 17.92 -11.84 10.97
N ALA A 124 18.86 -10.93 11.20
CA ALA A 124 20.00 -11.21 12.05
C ALA A 124 19.44 -11.79 13.35
N SER A 125 19.82 -13.03 13.65
CA SER A 125 19.51 -13.69 14.92
C SER A 125 19.71 -12.68 16.04
N THR A 126 18.67 -12.48 16.83
CA THR A 126 18.60 -11.67 18.07
C THR A 126 19.95 -11.14 18.50
N CYS A 127 20.13 -9.82 18.41
CA CYS A 127 21.20 -9.12 19.09
C CYS A 127 21.02 -9.40 20.60
N SER A 128 21.68 -10.44 21.11
CA SER A 128 21.76 -10.72 22.53
C SER A 128 22.62 -9.63 23.13
N SER A 129 21.96 -8.59 23.64
CA SER A 129 22.60 -7.64 24.54
C SER A 129 22.86 -8.37 25.85
N THR A 130 24.02 -9.00 25.96
CA THR A 130 24.58 -9.35 27.26
C THR A 130 25.04 -8.05 27.92
N GLY A 131 24.41 -7.70 29.03
CA GLY A 131 24.85 -6.62 29.92
C GLY A 131 26.09 -6.98 30.72
#